data_AF-A0A8T7ELS5-F1
#
_entry.id   AF-A0A8T7ELS5-F1
#
_cell.length_a   1.000
_cell.length_b   1.000
_cell.length_c   1.000
_cell.angle_alpha   90.00
_cell.angle_beta   90.00
_cell.angle_gamma   90.00
#
_symmetry.space_group_name_H-M   'P 1'
#
loop_
_entity.id
_entity.type
_entity.pdbx_description
1 polymer ?
#
loop_
_entity_poly.entity_id
_entity_poly.type
_entity_poly.pdbx_seq_one_letter_code
_entity_poly.pdbx_strand_id
1 'polypeptide(L)' 'MIFDPESGLLDRIDTMRYQSEENPDRLGWHNRAFNWRLLNGTVVPLTSTTQWGDAAPWATWEIDDVSLNVEVSERFAAFG' A
#
# COMPACT_ATOMS: atom_id res chain seq x y z
N MET A 1 6.82 -10.59 -4.28
CA MET A 1 6.74 -9.83 -3.02
C MET A 1 7.98 -10.15 -2.21
N ILE A 2 8.54 -9.16 -1.53
CA ILE A 2 9.73 -9.30 -0.69
C ILE A 2 9.38 -8.81 0.71
N PHE A 3 9.79 -9.58 1.70
CA PHE A 3 9.58 -9.31 3.12
C PHE A 3 10.93 -9.03 3.77
N ASP A 4 10.92 -8.13 4.74
CA ASP A 4 12.06 -7.89 5.59
C ASP A 4 12.34 -9.15 6.45
N PRO A 5 13.56 -9.70 6.43
CA PRO A 5 13.85 -10.98 7.07
C PRO A 5 13.86 -10.92 8.61
N GLU A 6 13.98 -9.74 9.21
CA GLU A 6 14.00 -9.57 10.67
C GLU A 6 12.59 -9.42 11.23
N SER A 7 11.80 -8.50 10.66
CA SER A 7 10.45 -8.19 11.12
C SER A 7 9.36 -9.07 10.49
N GLY A 8 9.64 -9.72 9.36
CA GLY A 8 8.66 -10.45 8.57
C GLY A 8 7.63 -9.55 7.85
N LEU A 9 7.80 -8.22 7.92
CA LEU A 9 6.88 -7.25 7.33
C LEU A 9 7.15 -7.09 5.83
N LEU A 10 6.12 -6.70 5.07
CA LEU A 10 6.26 -6.46 3.65
C LEU A 10 7.16 -5.23 3.41
N ASP A 11 8.21 -5.39 2.60
CA ASP A 11 9.05 -4.29 2.10
C ASP A 11 8.55 -3.83 0.73
N ARG A 12 8.47 -4.75 -0.25
CA ARG A 12 8.05 -4.38 -1.61
C ARG A 12 7.28 -5.45 -2.38
N ILE A 13 6.47 -4.96 -3.32
CA ILE A 13 5.76 -5.76 -4.32
C ILE A 13 6.15 -5.26 -5.70
N ASP A 14 6.83 -6.12 -6.46
CA ASP A 14 7.19 -5.87 -7.85
C ASP A 14 6.39 -6.79 -8.76
N THR A 15 5.89 -6.22 -9.86
CA THR A 15 5.24 -6.97 -10.94
C THR A 15 5.31 -6.16 -12.23
N MET A 16 4.85 -6.72 -13.33
CA MET A 16 4.76 -6.03 -14.62
C MET A 16 3.28 -5.74 -14.93
N ARG A 17 2.90 -4.50 -15.25
CA ARG A 17 1.50 -4.13 -15.60
C ARG A 17 1.45 -3.21 -16.81
N TYR A 18 0.34 -3.27 -17.54
CA TYR A 18 0.00 -2.26 -18.53
C TYR A 18 -0.46 -1.00 -17.79
N GLN A 19 0.07 0.15 -18.19
CA GLN A 19 -0.22 1.42 -17.54
C GLN A 19 -1.53 2.03 -18.05
N SER A 20 -1.78 1.91 -19.35
CA SER A 20 -2.96 2.45 -20.04
C SER A 20 -3.12 1.75 -21.41
N GLU A 21 -4.23 2.00 -22.10
CA GLU A 21 -4.45 1.51 -23.48
C GLU A 21 -3.46 2.10 -24.48
N GLU A 22 -2.96 3.31 -24.21
CA GLU A 22 -1.98 4.03 -25.04
C GLU A 22 -0.56 3.47 -24.89
N ASN A 23 -0.32 2.65 -23.87
CA ASN A 23 0.97 2.03 -23.59
C ASN A 23 0.87 0.50 -23.75
N PRO A 24 1.20 -0.05 -24.94
CA PRO A 24 1.08 -1.47 -25.23
C PRO A 24 2.15 -2.32 -24.51
N ASP A 25 3.17 -1.69 -23.94
CA ASP A 25 4.22 -2.38 -23.22
C ASP A 25 3.90 -2.50 -21.73
N ARG A 26 4.26 -3.64 -21.14
CA ARG A 26 4.20 -3.78 -19.68
C ARG A 26 5.36 -3.02 -19.06
N LEU A 27 5.06 -2.18 -18.10
CA LEU A 27 6.04 -1.50 -17.27
C LEU A 27 6.13 -2.16 -15.90
N GLY A 28 7.28 -1.98 -15.23
CA GLY A 28 7.42 -2.33 -13.83
C GLY A 28 6.40 -1.55 -13.00
N TRP A 29 5.63 -2.26 -12.18
CA TRP A 29 4.71 -1.70 -11.20
C TRP A 29 5.25 -2.04 -9.81
N HIS A 30 5.84 -1.04 -9.18
CA HIS A 30 6.59 -1.17 -7.95
C HIS A 30 5.83 -0.54 -6.80
N ASN A 31 5.65 -1.29 -5.72
CA ASN A 31 5.06 -0.80 -4.48
C ASN A 31 6.02 -1.01 -3.34
N ARG A 32 6.17 0.01 -2.50
CA ARG A 32 6.99 -0.07 -1.30
C ARG A 32 6.15 0.31 -0.10
N ALA A 33 6.25 -0.49 0.97
CA ALA A 33 5.62 -0.23 2.24
C ALA A 33 6.69 0.15 3.26
N PHE A 34 6.45 1.24 3.99
CA PHE A 34 7.41 1.75 4.97
C PHE A 34 6.67 2.37 6.16
N ASN A 35 7.42 2.80 7.17
CA ASN A 35 6.87 3.38 8.39
C ASN A 35 5.83 2.47 9.08
N TRP A 36 6.13 1.18 9.18
CA TRP A 36 5.27 0.22 9.88
C TRP A 36 5.09 0.60 11.35
N ARG A 37 3.84 0.69 11.81
CA ARG A 37 3.49 1.04 13.20
C ARG A 37 2.26 0.28 13.68
N LEU A 38 2.12 0.19 14.99
CA LEU A 38 0.91 -0.29 15.64
C LEU A 38 -0.13 0.84 15.66
N LEU A 39 -1.22 0.67 14.94
CA LEU A 39 -2.37 1.56 14.91
C LEU A 39 -3.61 0.77 15.34
N ASN A 40 -4.26 1.21 16.41
CA ASN A 40 -5.41 0.52 17.03
C ASN A 40 -5.18 -1.00 17.23
N GLY A 41 -3.99 -1.38 17.70
CA GLY A 41 -3.64 -2.78 17.95
C GLY A 41 -3.27 -3.59 16.69
N THR A 42 -3.24 -2.97 15.51
CA THR A 42 -2.88 -3.61 14.24
C THR A 42 -1.58 -3.04 13.68
N VAL A 43 -0.64 -3.89 13.26
CA VAL A 43 0.59 -3.45 12.60
C VAL A 43 0.30 -3.18 11.13
N VAL A 44 0.41 -1.91 10.71
CA VAL A 44 0.12 -1.45 9.34
C VAL A 44 1.25 -0.57 8.82
N PRO A 45 1.46 -0.49 7.48
CA PRO A 45 2.37 0.49 6.91
C PRO A 45 1.69 1.85 6.91
N LEU A 46 2.19 2.82 7.70
CA LEU A 46 1.61 4.16 7.69
C LEU A 46 1.83 4.90 6.38
N THR A 47 2.82 4.47 5.58
CA THR A 47 3.08 5.07 4.28
C THR A 47 3.41 3.99 3.26
N SER A 48 2.93 4.16 2.03
CA SER A 48 3.31 3.33 0.89
C SER A 48 3.43 4.16 -0.36
N THR A 49 4.24 3.73 -1.32
CA THR A 49 4.38 4.40 -2.62
C THR A 49 4.10 3.45 -3.76
N THR A 50 3.54 3.97 -4.84
CA THR A 50 3.36 3.23 -6.10
C THR A 50 4.08 3.95 -7.23
N GLN A 51 4.85 3.19 -8.01
CA GLN A 51 5.75 3.70 -9.04
C GLN A 51 5.65 2.87 -10.33
N TRP A 52 5.84 3.55 -11.47
CA TRP A 52 6.00 2.94 -12.79
C TRP A 52 7.46 2.96 -13.23
N GLY A 53 8.03 1.81 -13.59
CA GLY A 53 9.42 1.68 -14.05
C GLY A 53 10.40 2.40 -13.13
N ASP A 54 11.30 3.20 -13.71
CA ASP A 54 12.30 4.00 -12.99
C ASP A 54 11.85 5.45 -12.70
N ALA A 55 10.58 5.78 -12.92
CA ALA A 55 10.05 7.12 -12.66
C ALA A 55 9.93 7.40 -11.15
N ALA A 56 9.71 8.66 -10.77
CA ALA A 56 9.31 8.98 -9.40
C ALA A 56 7.95 8.34 -9.06
N PRO A 57 7.67 8.01 -7.78
CA PRO A 57 6.35 7.55 -7.37
C PRO A 57 5.25 8.51 -7.82
N TRP A 58 4.22 7.97 -8.47
CA TRP A 58 3.07 8.77 -8.91
C TRP A 58 1.99 8.84 -7.82
N ALA A 59 2.01 7.92 -6.86
CA ALA A 59 1.12 7.91 -5.72
C ALA A 59 1.89 7.60 -4.42
N THR A 60 1.54 8.35 -3.39
CA THR A 60 1.88 8.06 -1.99
C THR A 60 0.56 7.85 -1.25
N TRP A 61 0.50 6.77 -0.47
CA TRP A 61 -0.63 6.38 0.34
C TRP A 61 -0.27 6.56 1.79
N GLU A 62 -1.19 7.13 2.58
CA GLU A 62 -1.05 7.28 4.02
C GLU A 62 -2.23 6.63 4.71
N ILE A 63 -1.98 5.98 5.85
CA ILE A 63 -3.02 5.35 6.68
C ILE A 63 -3.11 6.13 7.99
N ASP A 64 -4.25 6.81 8.18
CA ASP A 64 -4.53 7.57 9.40
C ASP A 64 -5.26 6.76 10.46
N ASP A 65 -6.15 5.86 10.04
CA ASP A 65 -6.94 5.02 10.94
C ASP A 65 -7.13 3.61 10.37
N VAL A 66 -7.17 2.62 11.26
CA VAL A 66 -7.53 1.24 10.92
C VAL A 66 -8.44 0.67 12.00
N SER A 67 -9.59 0.15 11.60
CA SER A 67 -10.54 -0.52 12.49
C SER A 67 -10.80 -1.93 11.97
N LEU A 68 -10.46 -2.94 12.77
CA LEU A 68 -10.69 -4.34 12.44
C LEU A 68 -11.80 -4.93 13.30
N ASN A 69 -12.54 -5.90 12.76
CA ASN A 69 -13.64 -6.59 13.45
C ASN A 69 -14.72 -5.66 14.01
N VAL A 70 -14.93 -4.50 13.37
CA VAL A 70 -16.00 -3.56 13.72
C VAL A 70 -17.22 -3.80 12.84
N GLU A 71 -18.40 -3.37 13.30
CA GLU A 71 -19.56 -3.37 12.42
C GLU A 71 -19.45 -2.22 11.41
N VAL A 72 -19.36 -2.58 10.13
CA VAL A 72 -18.98 -1.68 9.04
C VAL A 72 -20.06 -0.64 8.81
N SER A 73 -21.33 -1.04 8.89
CA SER A 73 -22.48 -0.15 8.71
C SER A 73 -22.50 0.99 9.75
N GLU A 74 -22.27 0.66 11.02
CA GLU A 74 -22.17 1.63 12.12
C GLU A 74 -20.95 2.55 11.96
N ARG A 75 -19.79 1.99 11.57
CA ARG A 75 -18.56 2.77 11.37
C ARG A 75 -18.71 3.81 10.25
N PHE A 76 -19.35 3.44 9.15
CA PHE A 76 -19.65 4.38 8.06
C PHE A 76 -20.59 5.50 8.52
N ALA A 77 -21.63 5.19 9.29
CA ALA A 77 -22.55 6.20 9.81
C ALA A 77 -21.87 7.20 10.77
N ALA A 78 -20.85 6.77 11.51
CA ALA A 78 -20.09 7.64 12.43
C ALA A 78 -19.05 8.54 11.73
N PHE A 79 -18.72 8.26 10.48
CA PHE A 79 -17.73 9.01 9.69
C PHE A 79 -18.34 9.83 8.53
N GLY A 80 -19.64 9.66 8.27
CA GLY A 80 -20.39 10.37 7.22
C GLY A 80 -20.86 11.75 7.63
#